data_AF-A0A0R2NV82-F1
#
_entry.id   AF-A0A0R2NV82-F1
#
_cell.length_a   1.000
_cell.length_b   1.000
_cell.length_c   1.000
_cell.angle_alpha   90.00
_cell.angle_beta   90.00
_cell.angle_gamma   90.00
#
_symmetry.space_group_name_H-M   'P 1'
#
loop_
_entity.id
_entity.type
_entity.pdbx_description
1 polymer ?
#
loop_
_entity_poly.entity_id
_entity_poly.type
_entity_poly.pdbx_seq_one_letter_code
_entity_poly.pdbx_strand_id
1 'polypeptide(L)'
;MAKIDGQSFTITHIEDSNYTQGEDVTRGVKLTMKEFFSVDGTQMNKFHTTRVAVVKKFSNQKLRDDINSSKETLCVKCISEKSSSGKSFFNLVDA
;
A
#
# COMPACT_ATOMS: atom_id res chain seq x y z
N MET A 1 -1.59 3.45 -6.17
CA MET A 1 -2.30 2.24 -6.55
C MET A 1 -2.53 2.25 -8.04
N ALA A 2 -3.47 3.04 -8.60
CA ALA A 2 -3.67 3.08 -10.07
C ALA A 2 -2.38 3.30 -10.88
N LYS A 3 -1.52 4.20 -10.43
CA LYS A 3 -0.22 4.53 -11.05
C LYS A 3 0.84 3.42 -10.99
N ILE A 4 0.61 2.40 -10.16
CA ILE A 4 1.50 1.24 -9.96
C ILE A 4 0.72 -0.07 -10.13
N ASP A 5 -0.42 -0.03 -10.81
CA ASP A 5 -1.22 -1.22 -11.09
C ASP A 5 -0.45 -2.18 -12.00
N GLY A 6 -0.51 -3.47 -11.70
CA GLY A 6 0.26 -4.51 -12.36
C GLY A 6 1.74 -4.56 -11.99
N GLN A 7 2.25 -3.65 -11.17
CA GLN A 7 3.65 -3.61 -10.77
C GLN A 7 3.90 -4.42 -9.49
N SER A 8 5.01 -5.15 -9.46
CA SER A 8 5.53 -5.81 -8.26
C SER A 8 6.53 -4.92 -7.55
N PHE A 9 6.53 -4.94 -6.23
CA PHE A 9 7.45 -4.19 -5.38
C PHE A 9 7.65 -4.84 -4.02
N THR A 10 8.80 -4.53 -3.44
CA THR A 10 9.19 -4.95 -2.11
C THR A 10 8.89 -3.83 -1.12
N ILE A 11 8.01 -4.08 -0.16
CA ILE A 11 7.74 -3.15 0.94
C ILE A 11 8.86 -3.27 1.98
N THR A 12 9.45 -2.12 2.31
CA THR A 12 10.55 -2.00 3.29
C THR A 12 10.18 -1.20 4.52
N HIS A 13 9.11 -0.41 4.45
CA HIS A 13 8.61 0.32 5.60
C HIS A 13 7.10 0.56 5.52
N ILE A 14 6.43 0.48 6.67
CA ILE A 14 4.99 0.71 6.82
C ILE A 14 4.75 1.63 8.02
N GLU A 15 4.10 2.76 7.78
CA GLU A 15 3.68 3.70 8.82
C GLU A 15 2.19 4.06 8.68
N ASP A 16 1.56 4.45 9.79
CA ASP A 16 0.21 4.98 9.75
C ASP A 16 0.22 6.37 9.12
N SER A 17 -0.73 6.60 8.23
CA SER A 17 -0.87 7.86 7.55
C SER A 17 -2.35 8.05 7.30
N ASN A 18 -3.04 8.62 8.28
CA ASN A 18 -4.47 8.90 8.17
C ASN A 18 -4.69 10.08 7.22
N TYR A 19 -5.78 10.03 6.47
CA TYR A 19 -6.26 11.15 5.67
C TYR A 19 -7.36 11.86 6.45
N THR A 20 -7.13 13.13 6.78
CA THR A 20 -8.07 13.97 7.52
C THR A 20 -8.69 15.01 6.59
N GLN A 21 -10.02 15.07 6.53
CA GLN A 21 -10.75 16.10 5.79
C GLN A 21 -11.75 16.76 6.74
N GLY A 22 -11.37 17.90 7.32
CA GLY A 22 -12.13 18.51 8.40
C GLY A 22 -12.12 17.63 9.65
N GLU A 23 -13.30 17.28 10.16
CA GLU A 23 -13.47 16.36 11.31
C GLU A 23 -13.41 14.88 10.91
N ASP A 24 -13.52 14.56 9.61
CA ASP A 24 -13.53 13.18 9.13
C ASP A 24 -12.10 12.62 9.05
N VAL A 25 -11.86 11.55 9.81
CA VAL A 25 -10.58 10.82 9.82
C VAL A 25 -10.74 9.48 9.10
N THR A 26 -10.11 9.35 7.93
CA THR A 26 -10.00 8.08 7.21
C THR A 26 -8.66 7.42 7.53
N ARG A 27 -8.69 6.20 8.08
CA ARG A 27 -7.47 5.44 8.33
C ARG A 27 -6.72 5.15 7.04
N GLY A 28 -5.41 5.32 7.08
CA GLY A 28 -4.55 5.08 5.94
C GLY A 28 -3.16 4.62 6.37
N VAL A 29 -2.41 4.15 5.40
CA VAL A 29 -1.03 3.70 5.58
C VAL A 29 -0.15 4.34 4.52
N LYS A 30 1.11 4.57 4.86
CA LYS A 30 2.15 4.92 3.89
C LYS A 30 3.13 3.76 3.82
N LEU A 31 3.35 3.30 2.59
CA LEU A 31 4.27 2.23 2.25
C LEU A 31 5.53 2.86 1.66
N THR A 32 6.70 2.43 2.11
CA THR A 32 7.97 2.66 1.42
C THR A 32 8.37 1.38 0.71
N MET A 33 8.73 1.52 -0.55
CA MET A 33 9.17 0.45 -1.44
C MET A 33 10.68 0.52 -1.64
N LYS A 34 11.28 -0.63 -1.97
CA LYS A 34 12.66 -0.73 -2.43
C LYS A 34 12.82 -0.15 -3.84
N GLU A 35 11.84 -0.38 -4.70
CA GLU A 35 11.79 0.03 -6.09
C GLU A 35 11.30 1.49 -6.24
N PHE A 36 11.74 2.15 -7.30
CA PHE A 36 11.26 3.49 -7.68
C PHE A 36 10.33 3.38 -8.89
N PHE A 37 9.21 4.09 -8.82
CA PHE A 37 8.21 4.15 -9.87
C PHE A 37 8.19 5.55 -10.49
N SER A 38 8.19 5.62 -11.82
CA SER A 38 7.95 6.87 -12.54
C SER A 38 6.45 7.15 -12.58
N VAL A 39 6.03 8.18 -11.86
CA VAL A 39 4.63 8.58 -11.75
C VAL A 39 4.54 10.06 -12.09
N ASP A 40 3.84 10.39 -13.19
CA ASP A 40 3.70 11.75 -13.72
C ASP A 40 5.06 12.48 -13.87
N GLY A 41 6.09 11.75 -14.31
CA GLY A 41 7.45 12.29 -14.48
C GLY A 41 8.27 12.42 -13.19
N THR A 42 7.70 12.05 -12.04
CA THR A 42 8.39 12.04 -10.75
C THR A 42 8.74 10.61 -10.33
N GLN A 43 9.98 10.38 -9.93
CA GLN A 43 10.39 9.12 -9.31
C GLN A 43 9.88 9.08 -7.87
N MET A 44 9.07 8.08 -7.54
CA MET A 44 8.56 7.89 -6.19
C MET A 44 8.69 6.44 -5.74
N ASN A 45 9.07 6.23 -4.49
CA ASN A 45 9.10 4.94 -3.83
C ASN A 45 8.23 4.91 -2.56
N LYS A 46 7.41 5.94 -2.34
CA LYS A 46 6.50 6.03 -1.20
C LYS A 46 5.08 6.17 -1.70
N PHE A 47 4.17 5.33 -1.22
CA PHE A 47 2.78 5.37 -1.61
C PHE A 47 1.86 5.46 -0.40
N HIS A 48 1.02 6.49 -0.35
CA HIS A 48 -0.02 6.64 0.66
C HIS A 48 -1.34 6.05 0.16
N THR A 49 -2.03 5.27 1.01
CA THR A 49 -3.35 4.73 0.66
C THR A 49 -4.30 4.64 1.85
N THR A 50 -5.56 4.97 1.59
CA THR A 50 -6.70 4.76 2.49
C THR A 50 -7.59 3.58 2.06
N ARG A 51 -7.12 2.76 1.10
CA ARG A 51 -7.90 1.61 0.61
C ARG A 51 -8.04 0.56 1.71
N VAL A 52 -9.29 0.29 2.11
CA VAL A 52 -9.62 -0.58 3.25
C VAL A 52 -8.94 -1.96 3.18
N ALA A 53 -8.90 -2.60 2.00
CA ALA A 53 -8.23 -3.90 1.83
C ALA A 53 -6.74 -3.84 2.19
N VAL A 54 -6.04 -2.80 1.74
CA VAL A 54 -4.61 -2.59 2.00
C VAL A 54 -4.38 -2.20 3.46
N VAL A 55 -5.17 -1.26 3.98
CA VAL A 55 -5.09 -0.85 5.40
C VAL A 55 -5.32 -2.03 6.33
N LYS A 56 -6.27 -2.92 6.00
CA LYS A 56 -6.56 -4.13 6.77
C LYS A 56 -5.43 -5.17 6.67
N LYS A 57 -4.78 -5.36 5.52
CA LYS A 57 -3.60 -6.24 5.40
C LYS A 57 -2.49 -5.81 6.37
N PHE A 58 -2.34 -4.50 6.57
CA PHE A 58 -1.33 -3.91 7.46
C PHE A 58 -1.86 -3.53 8.85
N SER A 59 -3.02 -4.04 9.29
CA SER A 59 -3.43 -3.88 10.69
C SER A 59 -2.70 -4.84 11.64
N ASN A 60 -1.95 -5.80 11.10
CA ASN A 60 -1.14 -6.73 11.88
C ASN A 60 0.17 -6.07 12.32
N GLN A 61 0.26 -5.71 13.61
CA GLN A 61 1.43 -5.04 14.17
C GLN A 61 2.71 -5.88 14.05
N LYS A 62 2.64 -7.20 14.24
CA LYS A 62 3.80 -8.08 14.13
C LYS A 62 4.40 -8.04 12.72
N LEU A 63 3.55 -8.12 11.69
CA LEU A 63 4.00 -8.01 10.30
C LEU A 63 4.69 -6.67 10.04
N ARG A 64 4.13 -5.56 10.57
CA ARG A 64 4.75 -4.24 10.44
C ARG A 64 6.10 -4.19 11.11
N ASP A 65 6.21 -4.69 12.33
CA ASP A 65 7.46 -4.69 13.09
C ASP A 65 8.54 -5.53 12.42
N ASP A 66 8.17 -6.71 11.88
CA ASP A 66 9.09 -7.60 11.18
C ASP A 66 9.61 -6.96 9.87
N ILE A 67 8.73 -6.31 9.09
CA ILE A 67 9.11 -5.54 7.89
C ILE A 67 9.98 -4.33 8.26
N ASN A 68 9.54 -3.51 9.21
CA ASN A 68 10.21 -2.27 9.60
C ASN A 68 11.57 -2.53 10.26
N SER A 69 11.76 -3.70 10.88
CA SER A 69 13.04 -4.15 11.45
C SER A 69 13.94 -4.85 10.43
N SER A 70 13.55 -4.90 9.15
CA SER A 70 14.25 -5.65 8.08
C SER A 70 14.43 -7.15 8.39
N LYS A 71 13.61 -7.72 9.27
CA LYS A 71 13.59 -9.17 9.55
C LYS A 71 12.85 -9.93 8.45
N GLU A 72 11.88 -9.26 7.84
CA GLU A 72 11.07 -9.78 6.75
C GLU A 72 11.02 -8.76 5.61
N THR A 73 10.90 -9.25 4.39
CA THR A 73 10.65 -8.42 3.20
C THR A 73 9.39 -8.91 2.55
N LEU A 74 8.44 -8.00 2.32
CA LEU A 74 7.15 -8.35 1.74
C LEU A 74 7.12 -7.91 0.28
N CYS A 75 7.26 -8.87 -0.64
CA CYS A 75 7.11 -8.65 -2.07
C CYS A 75 5.63 -8.79 -2.46
N VAL A 76 5.05 -7.74 -3.03
CA VAL A 76 3.64 -7.72 -3.42
C VAL A 76 3.47 -7.15 -4.81
N LYS A 77 2.37 -7.52 -5.46
CA LYS A 77 1.90 -6.94 -6.70
C LYS A 77 0.63 -6.14 -6.43
N CYS A 78 0.60 -4.89 -6.89
CA CYS A 78 -0.63 -4.12 -6.90
C CYS A 78 -1.50 -4.58 -8.07
N ILE A 79 -2.74 -4.98 -7.79
CA ILE A 79 -3.70 -5.40 -8.82
C ILE A 79 -5.03 -4.66 -8.65
N SER A 80 -5.64 -4.28 -9.76
CA SER A 80 -7.03 -3.84 -9.83
C SER A 80 -7.96 -5.05 -9.95
N GLU A 81 -8.86 -5.21 -8.99
CA GLU A 81 -9.86 -6.28 -8.94
C GLU A 81 -11.27 -5.71 -8.98
N LYS A 82 -12.25 -6.53 -9.38
CA LYS A 82 -13.67 -6.17 -9.33
C LYS A 82 -14.35 -6.91 -8.18
N SER A 83 -15.06 -6.17 -7.34
CA SER A 83 -15.91 -6.77 -6.30
C SER A 83 -17.14 -7.45 -6.91
N SER A 84 -17.83 -8.27 -6.12
CA SER A 84 -19.13 -8.87 -6.48
C SER A 84 -20.21 -7.82 -6.84
N SER A 85 -20.05 -6.58 -6.36
CA SER A 85 -20.91 -5.44 -6.70
C SER A 85 -20.53 -4.72 -8.00
N GLY A 86 -19.52 -5.21 -8.73
CA GLY A 86 -19.01 -4.60 -9.97
C GLY A 86 -18.06 -3.40 -9.77
N LYS A 87 -17.90 -2.91 -8.53
CA LYS A 87 -16.98 -1.81 -8.21
C LYS A 87 -15.52 -2.30 -8.24
N SER A 88 -14.66 -1.56 -8.94
CA SER A 88 -13.21 -1.82 -8.95
C SER A 88 -12.54 -1.36 -7.66
N PHE A 89 -11.59 -2.14 -7.16
CA PHE A 89 -10.73 -1.80 -6.02
C PHE A 89 -9.30 -2.26 -6.27
N PHE A 90 -8.35 -1.68 -5.53
CA PHE A 90 -6.95 -2.10 -5.60
C PHE A 90 -6.60 -2.98 -4.42
N ASN A 91 -5.87 -4.06 -4.69
CA ASN A 91 -5.39 -5.02 -3.72
C ASN A 91 -3.88 -5.23 -3.83
N LEU A 92 -3.27 -5.74 -2.76
CA LEU A 92 -1.88 -6.16 -2.73
C LEU A 92 -1.82 -7.68 -2.55
N VAL A 93 -1.57 -8.37 -3.65
CA VAL A 93 -1.37 -9.83 -3.66
C VAL A 93 0.11 -10.15 -3.54
N ASP A 94 0.42 -11.36 -3.11
CA ASP A 94 1.81 -11.80 -3.03
C ASP A 94 2.36 -11.97 -4.47
N ALA A 95 3.58 -11.50 -4.71
CA ALA A 95 4.21 -11.41 -6.03
C ALA A 95 5.09 -12.61 -6.38
#